data_AF-A0A673LHF9-F1
#
_entry.id   AF-A0A673LHF9-F1
#
_cell.length_a   1.000
_cell.length_b   1.000
_cell.length_c   1.000
_cell.angle_alpha   90.00
_cell.angle_beta   90.00
_cell.angle_gamma   90.00
#
_symmetry.space_group_name_H-M   'P 1'
#
loop_
_entity.id
_entity.type
_entity.pdbx_description
1 polymer ?
#
loop_
_entity_poly.entity_id
_entity_poly.type
_entity_poly.pdbx_seq_one_letter_code
_entity_poly.pdbx_strand_id
1 'polypeptide(L)' 'MERWIGRVALVTGASVGIGAAIAKSLVQHGMKVVGCARNVEQIEVIYRGRLVILFLK' A
#
# COMPACT_ATOMS: atom_id res chain seq x y z
N MET A 1 13.05 -7.09 7.84
CA MET A 1 11.65 -6.64 8.06
C MET A 1 10.91 -7.45 9.13
N GLU A 2 11.56 -8.38 9.82
CA GLU A 2 10.90 -9.32 10.76
C GLU A 2 10.07 -8.64 11.85
N ARG A 3 10.57 -7.56 12.46
CA ARG A 3 9.85 -6.75 13.45
C ARG A 3 8.48 -6.23 12.97
N TRP A 4 8.33 -6.02 11.67
CA TRP A 4 7.19 -5.32 11.08
C TRP A 4 6.16 -6.27 10.46
N ILE A 5 6.45 -7.57 10.40
CA ILE A 5 5.52 -8.58 9.87
C ILE A 5 4.18 -8.49 10.62
N GLY A 6 3.07 -8.46 9.87
CA GLY A 6 1.71 -8.38 10.40
C GLY A 6 1.28 -7.02 10.95
N ARG A 7 2.21 -6.05 11.08
CA ARG A 7 1.89 -4.66 11.46
C ARG A 7 1.26 -3.90 10.29
N VAL A 8 0.62 -2.78 10.61
CA VAL A 8 -0.06 -1.91 9.63
C VAL A 8 0.84 -0.72 9.29
N ALA A 9 0.96 -0.42 8.00
CA ALA A 9 1.62 0.79 7.50
C ALA A 9 0.64 1.64 6.66
N LEU A 10 0.62 2.95 6.92
CA LEU A 10 -0.08 3.93 6.09
C LEU A 10 0.89 4.51 5.07
N VAL A 11 0.53 4.49 3.79
CA VAL A 11 1.32 5.07 2.71
C VAL A 11 0.48 6.13 2.00
N THR A 12 0.90 7.40 2.11
CA THR A 12 0.34 8.51 1.32
C THR A 12 1.00 8.58 -0.06
N GLY A 13 0.26 9.01 -1.07
CA GLY A 13 0.76 8.99 -2.45
C GLY A 13 0.96 7.58 -3.01
N ALA A 14 0.19 6.59 -2.53
CA ALA A 14 0.34 5.19 -2.92
C ALA A 14 -0.07 4.88 -4.37
N SER A 15 -0.52 5.87 -5.14
CA SER A 15 -1.01 5.70 -6.51
C SER A 15 0.07 5.46 -7.55
N VAL A 16 1.19 6.17 -7.44
CA VAL A 16 2.22 6.18 -8.46
C VAL A 16 3.61 6.38 -7.86
N GLY A 17 4.64 6.18 -8.68
CA GLY A 17 6.03 6.50 -8.34
C GLY A 17 6.50 5.82 -7.05
N ILE A 18 7.15 6.60 -6.19
CA ILE A 18 7.80 6.09 -4.97
C ILE A 18 6.78 5.52 -3.98
N GLY A 19 5.64 6.18 -3.78
CA GLY A 19 4.62 5.70 -2.84
C GLY A 19 4.06 4.34 -3.24
N ALA A 20 3.82 4.12 -4.54
CA ALA A 20 3.41 2.82 -5.06
C ALA A 20 4.50 1.73 -4.87
N ALA A 21 5.77 2.08 -5.14
CA ALA A 21 6.89 1.15 -4.95
C ALA A 21 7.11 0.77 -3.47
N ILE A 22 6.94 1.73 -2.56
CA ILE A 22 7.03 1.49 -1.11
C ILE A 22 5.86 0.60 -0.66
N ALA A 23 4.62 0.93 -1.04
CA ALA A 23 3.45 0.12 -0.70
C ALA A 23 3.62 -1.34 -1.17
N LYS A 24 4.16 -1.55 -2.38
CA LYS A 24 4.53 -2.87 -2.90
C LYS A 24 5.50 -3.61 -1.99
N SER A 25 6.63 -2.96 -1.67
CA SER A 25 7.68 -3.56 -0.86
C SER A 25 7.18 -3.93 0.55
N LEU A 26 6.38 -3.06 1.18
CA LEU A 26 5.84 -3.32 2.52
C LEU A 26 4.92 -4.55 2.54
N VAL A 27 4.05 -4.71 1.53
CA VAL A 27 3.20 -5.90 1.38
C VAL A 27 4.03 -7.17 1.16
N GLN A 28 5.05 -7.12 0.29
CA GLN A 28 5.94 -8.24 0.02
C GLN A 28 6.68 -8.73 1.27
N HIS A 29 6.99 -7.82 2.19
CA HIS A 29 7.62 -8.13 3.46
C HIS A 29 6.62 -8.49 4.57
N GLY A 30 5.36 -8.79 4.22
CA GLY A 30 4.36 -9.32 5.15
C GLY A 30 3.66 -8.28 6.01
N MET A 31 3.76 -7.00 5.68
CA MET A 31 2.95 -5.96 6.33
C MET A 31 1.53 -5.91 5.75
N LYS A 32 0.60 -5.41 6.55
CA LYS A 32 -0.70 -4.92 6.09
C LYS A 32 -0.52 -3.46 5.68
N VAL A 33 -0.99 -3.05 4.52
CA VAL A 33 -0.79 -1.68 4.04
C VAL A 33 -2.11 -1.00 3.79
N VAL A 34 -2.21 0.25 4.22
CA VAL A 34 -3.28 1.18 3.86
C VAL A 34 -2.67 2.20 2.90
N GLY A 35 -3.03 2.12 1.62
CA GLY A 35 -2.65 3.10 0.61
C GLY A 35 -3.62 4.26 0.60
N CYS A 36 -3.12 5.48 0.44
CA CYS A 36 -3.91 6.70 0.46
C CYS A 36 -3.52 7.59 -0.73
N ALA A 37 -4.47 7.87 -1.63
CA ALA A 37 -4.22 8.66 -2.83
C ALA A 37 -5.50 9.35 -3.36
N ARG A 38 -5.29 10.35 -4.21
CA ARG A 38 -6.36 11.11 -4.89
C ARG A 38 -6.88 10.45 -6.17
N ASN A 39 -6.14 9.51 -6.73
CA ASN A 39 -6.56 8.67 -7.86
C ASN A 39 -6.19 7.21 -7.53
N VAL A 40 -7.19 6.33 -7.47
CA VAL A 40 -7.04 4.90 -7.09
C VAL A 40 -7.09 3.94 -8.28
N GLU A 41 -7.34 4.44 -9.49
CA GLU A 41 -7.54 3.63 -10.70
C GLU A 41 -6.31 2.77 -11.07
N GLN A 42 -5.13 3.09 -10.53
CA GLN A 42 -3.88 2.36 -10.79
C GLN A 42 -3.44 1.39 -9.68
N ILE A 43 -4.13 1.33 -8.52
CA ILE A 43 -3.60 0.63 -7.32
C ILE A 43 -4.25 -0.75 -7.10
N GLU A 44 -5.48 -0.98 -7.57
CA GLU A 44 -6.24 -2.21 -7.26
C GLU A 44 -5.70 -3.48 -7.91
N VAL A 45 -4.91 -3.37 -8.98
CA VAL A 45 -4.55 -4.54 -9.81
C VAL A 45 -3.50 -5.46 -9.14
N ILE A 46 -2.81 -5.01 -8.09
CA ILE A 46 -1.53 -5.64 -7.72
C ILE A 46 -1.61 -6.54 -6.45
N TYR A 47 -2.62 -6.45 -5.56
CA TYR A 47 -2.56 -7.20 -4.29
C TYR A 47 -3.89 -7.84 -3.85
N ARG A 48 -3.98 -9.17 -4.01
CA ARG A 48 -5.02 -9.99 -3.37
C ARG A 48 -4.89 -9.96 -1.83
N GLY A 49 -5.71 -9.13 -1.18
CA GLY A 49 -6.13 -9.30 0.22
C GLY A 49 -5.28 -8.69 1.34
N ARG A 50 -4.18 -7.97 1.06
CA ARG A 50 -3.31 -7.36 2.10
C ARG A 50 -3.06 -5.85 1.96
N LEU A 51 -3.56 -5.24 0.89
CA LEU A 51 -3.55 -3.81 0.66
C LEU A 51 -5.00 -3.30 0.68
N VAL A 52 -5.29 -2.35 1.55
CA VAL A 52 -6.54 -1.58 1.54
C VAL A 52 -6.21 -0.20 1.01
N ILE A 53 -7.00 0.34 0.09
CA ILE A 53 -6.71 1.63 -0.54
C ILE A 53 -7.85 2.58 -0.23
N LEU A 54 -7.54 3.70 0.41
CA LEU A 54 -8.47 4.80 0.65
C LEU A 54 -8.30 5.86 -0.44
N PHE A 55 -9.41 6.20 -1.07
CA PHE A 55 -9.53 7.36 -1.94
C PHE A 55 -9.79 8.60 -1.10
N LEU A 56 -8.90 9.59 -1.18
CA LEU A 56 -9.16 10.92 -0.64
C LEU A 56 -9.78 11.78 -1.74
N LYS A 57 -11.04 12.17 -1.56
CA LYS A 57 -11.67 13.26 -2.31
C LYS A 57 -11.06 14.59 -1.93
#